data_AF-A0A8T2TQ18-F1
#
_entry.id   AF-A0A8T2TQ18-F1
#
_cell.length_a   1.000
_cell.length_b   1.000
_cell.length_c   1.000
_cell.angle_alpha   90.00
_cell.angle_beta   90.00
_cell.angle_gamma   90.00
#
_symmetry.space_group_name_H-M   'P 1'
#
loop_
_entity.id
_entity.type
_entity.pdbx_description
1 polymer ?
#
loop_
_entity_poly.entity_id
_entity_poly.type
_entity_poly.pdbx_seq_one_letter_code
_entity_poly.pdbx_strand_id
1 'polypeptide(L)'
;MIIIPVVSPRKATSEFVFQHFNTENTHNIHSSPYVFFIGLLMSQYTISGYDASAHMSEETKASDKNGPYGIVSAVSISLVVGWGYLLGITYAVTDLNHVLDPSNDAAGYAVAQVFYDAFKNRYGSGTGGIACLGVVAVAIFFCGMSSITSNSRMAYAFSRDGAMPFSNFWHSVNGWEVPINAVWLSAGIAFIMALTSLGSQVAFQAMVSIATIGLYIAYALPSLFRVTLARKTFKSGPFHLGPYGVIIGWVAVLWVATICVLFSLPIEYPVTAANLNYTPVAVGGVFLLVILGWLFSARLWFRGPVSNTEVKPFTL
;
A
#
# COMPACT_ATOMS: atom_id res chain seq x y z
N MET A 1 -7.80 -1.35 18.96
CA MET A 1 -8.02 -2.73 19.42
C MET A 1 -8.78 -2.79 20.75
N ILE A 2 -8.36 -2.06 21.79
CA ILE A 2 -8.93 -2.20 23.14
C ILE A 2 -9.98 -1.12 23.47
N ILE A 3 -9.70 0.15 23.16
CA ILE A 3 -10.51 1.28 23.61
C ILE A 3 -11.95 1.21 23.08
N ILE A 4 -12.14 1.02 21.77
CA ILE A 4 -13.48 1.02 21.16
C ILE A 4 -14.38 -0.12 21.68
N PRO A 5 -13.94 -1.39 21.74
CA PRO A 5 -14.75 -2.47 22.34
C PRO A 5 -15.04 -2.31 23.83
N VAL A 6 -14.19 -1.59 24.57
CA VAL A 6 -14.39 -1.33 26.00
C VAL A 6 -15.37 -0.18 26.22
N VAL A 7 -15.28 0.86 25.39
CA VAL A 7 -16.13 2.04 25.48
C VAL A 7 -17.52 1.77 24.92
N SER A 8 -17.65 0.94 23.88
CA SER A 8 -18.93 0.63 23.25
C SER A 8 -19.88 -0.09 24.23
N PRO A 9 -21.00 0.54 24.65
CA PRO A 9 -21.91 -0.04 25.63
C PRO A 9 -22.79 -1.15 25.02
N ARG A 10 -23.02 -1.07 23.70
CA ARG A 10 -23.70 -2.09 22.91
C ARG A 10 -22.70 -2.72 21.95
N LYS A 11 -22.80 -4.03 21.77
CA LYS A 11 -21.93 -4.78 20.87
C LYS A 11 -22.78 -5.56 19.88
N ALA A 12 -22.30 -5.66 18.64
CA ALA A 12 -22.89 -6.52 17.65
C ALA A 12 -22.84 -7.99 18.10
N THR A 13 -23.80 -8.79 17.64
CA THR A 13 -23.82 -10.24 17.91
C THR A 13 -22.69 -10.93 17.16
N SER A 14 -22.15 -12.03 17.70
CA SER A 14 -21.14 -12.84 17.01
C SER A 14 -21.63 -13.39 15.66
N GLU A 15 -22.93 -13.66 15.53
CA GLU A 15 -23.55 -14.04 14.26
C GLU A 15 -23.41 -12.94 13.21
N PHE A 16 -23.64 -11.67 13.58
CA PHE A 16 -23.41 -10.54 12.68
C PHE A 16 -21.92 -10.43 12.28
N VAL A 17 -21.00 -10.56 13.23
CA VAL A 17 -19.57 -10.38 12.96
C VAL A 17 -18.99 -11.47 12.05
N PHE A 18 -19.42 -12.73 12.21
CA PHE A 18 -18.80 -13.87 11.50
C PHE A 18 -19.65 -14.47 10.38
N GLN A 19 -20.97 -14.29 10.40
CA GLN A 19 -21.88 -14.98 9.46
C GLN A 19 -22.64 -14.01 8.56
N HIS A 20 -22.77 -12.74 8.94
CA HIS A 20 -23.48 -11.76 8.12
C HIS A 20 -22.58 -11.20 7.03
N PHE A 21 -22.93 -11.48 5.78
CA PHE A 21 -22.31 -10.89 4.60
C PHE A 21 -23.25 -9.85 4.00
N ASN A 22 -22.95 -8.56 4.19
CA ASN A 22 -23.77 -7.50 3.65
C ASN A 22 -23.55 -7.34 2.14
N THR A 23 -24.57 -7.67 1.35
CA THR A 23 -24.59 -7.44 -0.11
C THR A 23 -25.35 -6.16 -0.48
N GLU A 24 -26.09 -5.56 0.45
CA GLU A 24 -26.83 -4.33 0.20
C GLU A 24 -25.84 -3.17 0.08
N ASN A 25 -25.81 -2.56 -1.10
CA ASN A 25 -24.93 -1.44 -1.40
C ASN A 25 -25.71 -0.39 -2.19
N THR A 26 -25.39 0.88 -1.97
CA THR A 26 -25.90 2.01 -2.72
C THR A 26 -25.32 2.09 -4.15
N HIS A 27 -24.45 1.16 -4.52
CA HIS A 27 -23.64 1.18 -5.74
C HIS A 27 -24.23 0.32 -6.88
N ASN A 28 -25.46 -0.19 -6.72
CA ASN A 28 -26.19 -1.06 -7.66
C ASN A 28 -25.41 -2.31 -8.13
N ILE A 29 -24.56 -2.87 -7.27
CA ILE A 29 -23.89 -4.14 -7.54
C ILE A 29 -24.74 -5.28 -6.97
N HIS A 30 -25.28 -6.13 -7.85
CA HIS A 30 -26.19 -7.22 -7.43
C HIS A 30 -25.49 -8.58 -7.26
N SER A 31 -24.27 -8.78 -7.78
CA SER A 31 -23.59 -10.07 -7.72
C SER A 31 -22.78 -10.22 -6.43
N SER A 32 -23.21 -11.14 -5.55
CA SER A 32 -22.54 -11.41 -4.28
C SER A 32 -21.04 -11.78 -4.42
N PRO A 33 -20.62 -12.60 -5.41
CA PRO A 33 -19.19 -12.88 -5.61
C PRO A 33 -18.38 -11.62 -5.94
N TYR A 34 -18.97 -10.69 -6.70
CA TYR A 34 -18.31 -9.45 -7.07
C TYR A 34 -18.13 -8.53 -5.86
N VAL A 35 -19.17 -8.37 -5.04
CA VAL A 35 -19.10 -7.64 -3.77
C VAL A 35 -17.99 -8.21 -2.88
N PHE A 36 -17.89 -9.54 -2.81
CA PHE A 36 -16.83 -10.21 -2.03
C PHE A 36 -15.43 -9.85 -2.55
N PHE A 37 -15.18 -9.97 -3.86
CA PHE A 37 -13.87 -9.67 -4.42
C PHE A 37 -13.51 -8.18 -4.34
N ILE A 38 -14.46 -7.28 -4.53
CA ILE A 38 -14.24 -5.83 -4.34
C ILE A 38 -13.94 -5.51 -2.88
N GLY A 39 -14.58 -6.18 -1.91
CA GLY A 39 -14.28 -6.04 -0.49
C GLY A 39 -12.84 -6.39 -0.10
N LEU A 40 -12.18 -7.27 -0.86
CA LEU A 40 -10.77 -7.62 -0.63
C LEU A 40 -9.79 -6.49 -1.00
N LEU A 41 -10.20 -5.51 -1.80
CA LEU A 41 -9.35 -4.40 -2.25
C LEU A 41 -8.84 -3.56 -1.07
N MET A 42 -9.67 -3.31 -0.07
CA MET A 42 -9.30 -2.53 1.11
C MET A 42 -8.17 -3.19 1.92
N SER A 43 -8.17 -4.53 1.97
CA SER A 43 -7.10 -5.29 2.61
C SER A 43 -5.76 -5.11 1.89
N GLN A 44 -5.77 -4.96 0.57
CA GLN A 44 -4.54 -4.72 -0.20
C GLN A 44 -4.01 -3.32 0.09
N TYR A 45 -4.87 -2.32 0.15
CA TYR A 45 -4.42 -0.96 0.49
C TYR A 45 -3.72 -0.89 1.87
N THR A 46 -4.18 -1.71 2.83
CA THR A 46 -3.73 -1.64 4.23
C THR A 46 -2.35 -2.28 4.47
N ILE A 47 -2.00 -3.35 3.74
CA ILE A 47 -0.73 -4.08 3.94
C ILE A 47 0.23 -3.76 2.79
N SER A 48 0.77 -2.55 2.83
CA SER A 48 1.79 -2.04 1.90
C SER A 48 3.03 -1.51 2.65
N GLY A 49 4.14 -1.31 1.95
CA GLY A 49 5.37 -0.74 2.55
C GLY A 49 6.14 -1.69 3.48
N TYR A 50 5.79 -2.98 3.53
CA TYR A 50 6.52 -3.98 4.32
C TYR A 50 7.97 -4.17 3.85
N ASP A 51 8.30 -3.75 2.62
CA ASP A 51 9.64 -3.73 2.05
C ASP A 51 10.49 -2.53 2.52
N ALA A 52 9.97 -1.64 3.37
CA ALA A 52 10.73 -0.57 4.03
C ALA A 52 12.04 -1.07 4.67
N SER A 53 12.01 -2.29 5.22
CA SER A 53 13.20 -2.95 5.79
C SER A 53 14.30 -3.19 4.75
N ALA A 54 13.94 -3.39 3.48
CA ALA A 54 14.89 -3.55 2.38
C ALA A 54 15.53 -2.20 2.00
N HIS A 55 14.75 -1.11 2.02
CA HIS A 55 15.25 0.24 1.70
C HIS A 55 16.24 0.78 2.74
N MET A 56 16.17 0.30 3.98
CA MET A 56 17.11 0.63 5.07
C MET A 56 18.18 -0.45 5.30
N SER A 57 18.45 -1.30 4.31
CA SER A 57 19.41 -2.39 4.46
C SER A 57 20.84 -1.89 4.75
N GLU A 58 21.23 -0.72 4.25
CA GLU A 58 22.56 -0.13 4.47
C GLU A 58 22.80 0.26 5.94
N GLU A 59 21.73 0.58 6.68
CA GLU A 59 21.78 0.94 8.12
C GLU A 59 21.47 -0.26 9.04
N THR A 60 21.05 -1.37 8.46
CA THR A 60 20.62 -2.57 9.19
C THR A 60 21.81 -3.50 9.43
N LYS A 61 22.13 -3.76 10.71
CA LYS A 61 23.14 -4.78 11.08
C LYS A 61 22.69 -6.15 10.58
N ALA A 62 23.59 -6.88 9.90
CA ALA A 62 23.29 -8.19 9.31
C ALA A 62 22.01 -8.18 8.44
N SER A 63 21.94 -7.22 7.51
CA SER A 63 20.78 -6.99 6.64
C SER A 63 20.39 -8.18 5.76
N ASP A 64 21.34 -9.05 5.43
CA ASP A 64 21.16 -10.32 4.73
C ASP A 64 20.22 -11.30 5.45
N LYS A 65 20.16 -11.24 6.79
CA LYS A 65 19.23 -12.03 7.62
C LYS A 65 18.11 -11.16 8.18
N ASN A 66 18.46 -10.02 8.77
CA ASN A 66 17.52 -9.18 9.50
C ASN A 66 16.54 -8.45 8.58
N GLY A 67 16.91 -8.15 7.32
CA GLY A 67 15.99 -7.57 6.35
C GLY A 67 14.78 -8.48 6.09
N PRO A 68 14.99 -9.73 5.62
CA PRO A 68 13.90 -10.69 5.42
C PRO A 68 13.08 -10.99 6.68
N TYR A 69 13.71 -11.15 7.85
CA TYR A 69 12.99 -11.33 9.11
C TYR A 69 12.16 -10.10 9.49
N GLY A 70 12.65 -8.89 9.22
CA GLY A 70 11.92 -7.65 9.41
C GLY A 70 10.64 -7.62 8.59
N ILE A 71 10.72 -7.97 7.30
CA ILE A 71 9.54 -8.04 6.41
C ILE A 71 8.51 -9.05 6.94
N VAL A 72 8.93 -10.29 7.23
CA VAL A 72 8.01 -11.35 7.67
C VAL A 72 7.39 -11.02 9.03
N SER A 73 8.18 -10.52 9.98
CA SER A 73 7.68 -10.14 11.31
C SER A 73 6.72 -8.96 11.26
N ALA A 74 7.01 -7.93 10.46
CA ALA A 74 6.13 -6.77 10.27
C ALA A 74 4.76 -7.19 9.73
N VAL A 75 4.74 -8.04 8.68
CA VAL A 75 3.48 -8.57 8.12
C VAL A 75 2.74 -9.43 9.13
N SER A 76 3.44 -10.31 9.85
CA SER A 76 2.82 -11.23 10.82
C SER A 76 2.21 -10.50 12.01
N ILE A 77 2.90 -9.49 12.56
CA ILE A 77 2.39 -8.67 13.66
C ILE A 77 1.20 -7.84 13.18
N SER A 78 1.29 -7.26 11.98
CA SER A 78 0.20 -6.49 11.37
C SER A 78 -1.06 -7.34 11.16
N LEU A 79 -0.90 -8.61 10.78
CA LEU A 79 -2.00 -9.56 10.66
C LEU A 79 -2.72 -9.76 12.00
N VAL A 80 -1.99 -10.05 13.08
CA VAL A 80 -2.59 -10.35 14.39
C VAL A 80 -3.22 -9.10 15.00
N VAL A 81 -2.48 -7.99 15.04
CA VAL A 81 -2.95 -6.73 15.65
C VAL A 81 -4.05 -6.10 14.81
N GLY A 82 -3.90 -6.11 13.48
CA GLY A 82 -4.90 -5.62 12.53
C GLY A 82 -6.19 -6.43 12.58
N TRP A 83 -6.10 -7.76 12.67
CA TRP A 83 -7.28 -8.61 12.81
C TRP A 83 -8.02 -8.33 14.13
N GLY A 84 -7.30 -8.22 15.25
CA GLY A 84 -7.90 -7.85 16.54
C GLY A 84 -8.53 -6.44 16.53
N TYR A 85 -7.93 -5.50 15.80
CA TYR A 85 -8.49 -4.17 15.59
C TYR A 85 -9.78 -4.21 14.77
N LEU A 86 -9.79 -4.93 13.65
CA LEU A 86 -10.96 -5.09 12.80
C LEU A 86 -12.12 -5.73 13.57
N LEU A 87 -11.87 -6.84 14.28
CA LEU A 87 -12.87 -7.44 15.17
C LEU A 87 -13.44 -6.42 16.15
N GLY A 88 -12.56 -5.65 16.80
CA GLY A 88 -12.98 -4.64 17.77
C GLY A 88 -13.89 -3.56 17.17
N ILE A 89 -13.63 -3.13 15.94
CA ILE A 89 -14.49 -2.17 15.24
C ILE A 89 -15.80 -2.83 14.81
N THR A 90 -15.75 -4.02 14.21
CA THR A 90 -16.96 -4.70 13.74
C THR A 90 -17.92 -5.01 14.89
N TYR A 91 -17.40 -5.36 16.07
CA TYR A 91 -18.23 -5.51 17.27
C TYR A 91 -18.83 -4.20 17.79
N ALA A 92 -18.26 -3.05 17.45
CA ALA A 92 -18.79 -1.74 17.82
C ALA A 92 -19.79 -1.17 16.80
N VAL A 93 -19.92 -1.78 15.61
CA VAL A 93 -20.93 -1.42 14.61
C VAL A 93 -22.28 -1.94 15.10
N THR A 94 -23.14 -1.04 15.60
CA THR A 94 -24.48 -1.41 16.09
C THR A 94 -25.58 -1.19 15.05
N ASP A 95 -25.40 -0.24 14.14
CA ASP A 95 -26.32 0.07 13.06
C ASP A 95 -25.52 0.37 11.79
N LEU A 96 -25.54 -0.56 10.85
CA LEU A 96 -24.77 -0.47 9.61
C LEU A 96 -25.28 0.65 8.70
N ASN A 97 -26.60 0.86 8.66
CA ASN A 97 -27.21 1.88 7.80
C ASN A 97 -26.85 3.28 8.29
N HIS A 98 -26.90 3.50 9.61
CA HIS A 98 -26.48 4.78 10.19
C HIS A 98 -24.99 5.07 9.96
N VAL A 99 -24.13 4.06 10.13
CA VAL A 99 -22.67 4.21 9.99
C VAL A 99 -22.25 4.53 8.56
N LEU A 100 -22.97 3.99 7.58
CA LEU A 100 -22.70 4.19 6.15
C LEU A 100 -23.46 5.39 5.54
N ASP A 101 -24.36 6.01 6.29
CA ASP A 101 -25.17 7.13 5.80
C ASP A 101 -24.31 8.37 5.50
N PRO A 102 -24.27 8.88 4.24
CA PRO A 102 -23.53 10.10 3.90
C PRO A 102 -24.02 11.36 4.64
N SER A 103 -25.22 11.34 5.22
CA SER A 103 -25.80 12.46 5.96
C SER A 103 -25.44 12.47 7.46
N ASN A 104 -24.71 11.45 7.94
CA ASN A 104 -24.31 11.37 9.33
C ASN A 104 -23.21 12.40 9.72
N ASP A 105 -22.92 12.49 11.03
CA ASP A 105 -21.95 13.42 11.59
C ASP A 105 -20.53 13.28 10.98
N ALA A 106 -20.21 12.10 10.45
CA ALA A 106 -18.95 11.79 9.78
C ALA A 106 -19.06 11.68 8.25
N ALA A 107 -20.12 12.19 7.63
CA ALA A 107 -20.34 12.20 6.17
C ALA A 107 -20.12 10.83 5.48
N GLY A 108 -20.53 9.72 6.14
CA GLY A 108 -20.38 8.36 5.62
C GLY A 108 -19.00 7.71 5.86
N TYR A 109 -18.08 8.37 6.57
CA TYR A 109 -16.82 7.75 6.99
C TYR A 109 -17.06 6.77 8.14
N ALA A 110 -17.29 5.50 7.79
CA ALA A 110 -17.71 4.45 8.72
C ALA A 110 -16.89 4.36 10.02
N VAL A 111 -15.55 4.37 9.92
CA VAL A 111 -14.67 4.25 11.10
C VAL A 111 -14.78 5.49 12.00
N ALA A 112 -14.87 6.68 11.41
CA ALA A 112 -15.01 7.92 12.17
C ALA A 112 -16.36 7.98 12.89
N GLN A 113 -17.44 7.56 12.22
CA GLN A 113 -18.77 7.48 12.82
C GLN A 113 -18.81 6.49 13.99
N VAL A 114 -18.25 5.28 13.82
CA VAL A 114 -18.18 4.28 14.90
C VAL A 114 -17.42 4.81 16.11
N PHE A 115 -16.32 5.54 15.91
CA PHE A 115 -15.55 6.13 17.00
C PHE A 115 -16.36 7.19 17.73
N TYR A 116 -17.06 8.05 16.99
CA TYR A 116 -17.91 9.07 17.57
C TYR A 116 -19.09 8.48 18.36
N ASP A 117 -19.80 7.53 17.77
CA ASP A 117 -20.98 6.89 18.36
C ASP A 117 -20.64 6.04 19.58
N ALA A 118 -19.52 5.31 19.57
CA ALA A 118 -19.10 4.51 20.72
C ALA A 118 -18.96 5.39 21.99
N PHE A 119 -18.36 6.58 21.85
CA PHE A 119 -18.19 7.50 22.97
C PHE A 119 -19.48 8.28 23.30
N LYS A 120 -20.24 8.71 22.29
CA LYS A 120 -21.52 9.39 22.46
C LYS A 120 -22.53 8.52 23.21
N ASN A 121 -22.64 7.25 22.85
CA ASN A 121 -23.55 6.29 23.49
C ASN A 121 -23.16 5.97 24.94
N ARG A 122 -21.87 6.05 25.30
CA ARG A 122 -21.39 5.72 26.65
C ARG A 122 -21.39 6.92 27.60
N TYR A 123 -20.93 8.07 27.11
CA TYR A 123 -20.63 9.25 27.94
C TYR A 123 -21.49 10.47 27.60
N GLY A 124 -22.41 10.37 26.62
CA GLY A 124 -23.23 11.49 26.16
C GLY A 124 -22.49 12.51 25.30
N SER A 125 -21.18 12.33 25.06
CA SER A 125 -20.35 13.20 24.23
C SER A 125 -19.39 12.39 23.35
N GLY A 126 -19.27 12.78 22.08
CA GLY A 126 -18.36 12.17 21.10
C GLY A 126 -16.92 12.69 21.15
N THR A 127 -16.58 13.59 22.08
CA THR A 127 -15.23 14.20 22.18
C THR A 127 -14.11 13.16 22.29
N GLY A 128 -14.33 12.06 23.02
CA GLY A 128 -13.34 10.99 23.14
C GLY A 128 -13.11 10.22 21.82
N GLY A 129 -14.14 10.08 20.99
CA GLY A 129 -14.02 9.52 19.64
C GLY A 129 -13.17 10.41 18.74
N ILE A 130 -13.41 11.72 18.77
CA ILE A 130 -12.63 12.72 18.02
C ILE A 130 -11.17 12.71 18.49
N ALA A 131 -10.91 12.62 19.81
CA ALA A 131 -9.55 12.53 20.33
C ALA A 131 -8.82 11.27 19.83
N CYS A 132 -9.52 10.12 19.75
CA CYS A 132 -8.97 8.91 19.18
C CYS A 132 -8.65 9.07 17.68
N LEU A 133 -9.49 9.77 16.92
CA LEU A 133 -9.21 10.11 15.52
C LEU A 133 -7.99 11.04 15.38
N GLY A 134 -7.75 11.93 16.35
CA GLY A 134 -6.53 12.72 16.43
C GLY A 134 -5.26 11.86 16.54
N VAL A 135 -5.30 10.78 17.33
CA VAL A 135 -4.20 9.81 17.40
C VAL A 135 -3.97 9.11 16.06
N VAL A 136 -5.05 8.76 15.35
CA VAL A 136 -4.98 8.19 14.00
C VAL A 136 -4.34 9.18 13.02
N ALA A 137 -4.71 10.46 13.09
CA ALA A 137 -4.12 11.50 12.25
C ALA A 137 -2.61 11.64 12.47
N VAL A 138 -2.15 11.60 13.74
CA VAL A 138 -0.72 11.61 14.07
C VAL A 138 -0.01 10.36 13.54
N ALA A 139 -0.64 9.18 13.64
CA ALA A 139 -0.07 7.95 13.10
C ALA A 139 0.08 8.00 11.57
N ILE A 140 -0.90 8.55 10.85
CA ILE A 140 -0.85 8.77 9.40
C ILE A 140 0.29 9.73 9.04
N PHE A 141 0.50 10.79 9.83
CA PHE A 141 1.62 11.71 9.62
C PHE A 141 2.99 11.00 9.71
N PHE A 142 3.19 10.16 10.73
CA PHE A 142 4.41 9.35 10.83
C PHE A 142 4.59 8.35 9.67
N CYS A 143 3.49 7.73 9.21
CA CYS A 143 3.51 6.88 8.03
C CYS A 143 3.94 7.65 6.76
N GLY A 144 3.40 8.86 6.58
CA GLY A 144 3.79 9.75 5.48
C GLY A 144 5.27 10.13 5.52
N MET A 145 5.80 10.49 6.70
CA MET A 145 7.23 10.76 6.87
C MET A 145 8.09 9.55 6.48
N SER A 146 7.75 8.35 6.96
CA SER A 146 8.47 7.12 6.61
C SER A 146 8.43 6.85 5.10
N SER A 147 7.30 7.11 4.46
CA SER A 147 7.13 6.93 3.01
C SER A 147 8.01 7.87 2.20
N ILE A 148 8.10 9.15 2.62
CA ILE A 148 8.98 10.14 1.98
C ILE A 148 10.46 9.73 2.15
N THR A 149 10.86 9.26 3.33
CA THR A 149 12.22 8.77 3.58
C THR A 149 12.57 7.58 2.70
N SER A 150 11.66 6.63 2.53
CA SER A 150 11.89 5.47 1.65
C SER A 150 12.00 5.90 0.18
N ASN A 151 11.09 6.78 -0.28
CA ASN A 151 11.07 7.22 -1.68
C ASN A 151 12.31 8.04 -2.06
N SER A 152 12.77 8.93 -1.19
CA SER A 152 13.95 9.76 -1.46
C SER A 152 15.23 8.93 -1.57
N ARG A 153 15.37 7.86 -0.78
CA ARG A 153 16.49 6.90 -0.87
C ARG A 153 16.47 6.11 -2.17
N MET A 154 15.29 5.66 -2.60
CA MET A 154 15.14 4.98 -3.88
C MET A 154 15.50 5.92 -5.05
N ALA A 155 14.99 7.17 -5.02
CA ALA A 155 15.32 8.18 -6.01
C ALA A 155 16.82 8.53 -6.04
N TYR A 156 17.47 8.61 -4.88
CA TYR A 156 18.92 8.77 -4.76
C TYR A 156 19.68 7.58 -5.38
N ALA A 157 19.31 6.35 -5.06
CA ALA A 157 19.95 5.15 -5.61
C ALA A 157 19.82 5.07 -7.14
N PHE A 158 18.62 5.35 -7.69
CA PHE A 158 18.43 5.43 -9.14
C PHE A 158 19.25 6.55 -9.78
N SER A 159 19.38 7.69 -9.10
CA SER A 159 20.17 8.83 -9.58
C SER A 159 21.67 8.54 -9.54
N ARG A 160 22.15 7.80 -8.53
CA ARG A 160 23.53 7.28 -8.45
C ARG A 160 23.87 6.41 -9.66
N ASP A 161 22.94 5.56 -10.05
CA ASP A 161 23.09 4.66 -11.21
C ASP A 161 22.89 5.38 -12.56
N GLY A 162 22.73 6.72 -12.55
CA GLY A 162 22.53 7.53 -13.75
C GLY A 162 21.16 7.34 -14.40
N ALA A 163 20.22 6.67 -13.74
CA ALA A 163 18.93 6.28 -14.30
C ALA A 163 17.90 7.42 -14.37
N MET A 164 18.17 8.57 -13.73
CA MET A 164 17.28 9.74 -13.69
C MET A 164 17.81 10.91 -14.52
N PRO A 165 16.93 11.68 -15.19
CA PRO A 165 17.34 12.94 -15.81
C PRO A 165 17.87 13.90 -14.75
N PHE A 166 18.97 14.60 -15.02
CA PHE A 166 19.68 15.42 -14.03
C PHE A 166 20.17 14.64 -12.80
N SER A 167 20.59 13.38 -12.99
CA SER A 167 21.13 12.49 -11.94
C SER A 167 22.08 13.17 -10.96
N ASN A 168 22.99 14.03 -11.45
CA ASN A 168 23.95 14.76 -10.62
C ASN A 168 23.29 15.69 -9.58
N PHE A 169 22.11 16.24 -9.88
CA PHE A 169 21.37 17.11 -8.96
C PHE A 169 20.64 16.30 -7.88
N TRP A 170 20.05 15.17 -8.26
CA TRP A 170 19.28 14.31 -7.36
C TRP A 170 20.14 13.40 -6.48
N HIS A 171 21.34 13.05 -6.95
CA HIS A 171 22.34 12.28 -6.20
C HIS A 171 23.07 13.13 -5.13
N SER A 172 22.91 14.45 -5.13
CA SER A 172 23.60 15.29 -4.14
C SER A 172 23.04 15.06 -2.73
N VAL A 173 23.94 14.72 -1.79
CA VAL A 173 23.65 14.55 -0.37
C VAL A 173 24.20 15.73 0.43
N ASN A 174 23.51 16.12 1.49
CA ASN A 174 23.96 17.17 2.40
C ASN A 174 24.99 16.65 3.42
N GLY A 175 25.47 17.52 4.31
CA GLY A 175 26.40 17.15 5.40
C GLY A 175 25.85 16.18 6.45
N TRP A 176 24.58 15.80 6.36
CA TRP A 176 23.91 14.81 7.21
C TRP A 176 23.60 13.52 6.46
N GLU A 177 24.20 13.32 5.27
CA GLU A 177 23.99 12.14 4.41
C GLU A 177 22.54 11.97 3.90
N VAL A 178 21.77 13.06 3.86
CA VAL A 178 20.38 13.07 3.39
C VAL A 178 20.28 13.68 1.99
N PRO A 179 19.63 13.00 1.01
CA PRO A 179 19.41 13.54 -0.32
C PRO A 179 18.23 14.54 -0.33
N ILE A 180 18.46 15.77 0.16
CA ILE A 180 17.40 16.81 0.32
C ILE A 180 16.67 17.10 -1.00
N ASN A 181 17.38 17.13 -2.14
CA ASN A 181 16.76 17.42 -3.44
C ASN A 181 15.75 16.34 -3.83
N ALA A 182 16.07 15.07 -3.57
CA ALA A 182 15.16 13.94 -3.80
C ALA A 182 13.97 13.96 -2.84
N VAL A 183 14.15 14.43 -1.60
CA VAL A 183 13.06 14.64 -0.63
C VAL A 183 12.06 15.68 -1.14
N TRP A 184 12.54 16.86 -1.57
CA TRP A 184 11.66 17.90 -2.11
C TRP A 184 10.99 17.50 -3.42
N LEU A 185 11.66 16.74 -4.29
CA LEU A 185 11.03 16.16 -5.47
C LEU A 185 9.86 15.25 -5.08
N SER A 186 10.09 14.35 -4.12
CA SER A 186 9.08 13.41 -3.62
C SER A 186 7.88 14.15 -3.03
N ALA A 187 8.15 15.13 -2.16
CA ALA A 187 7.12 15.94 -1.51
C ALA A 187 6.34 16.80 -2.53
N GLY A 188 7.03 17.39 -3.50
CA GLY A 188 6.42 18.21 -4.55
C GLY A 188 5.49 17.40 -5.45
N ILE A 189 5.93 16.22 -5.91
CA ILE A 189 5.08 15.32 -6.72
C ILE A 189 3.87 14.85 -5.89
N ALA A 190 4.07 14.44 -4.64
CA ALA A 190 2.98 14.03 -3.76
C ALA A 190 1.97 15.17 -3.53
N PHE A 191 2.45 16.40 -3.35
CA PHE A 191 1.60 17.59 -3.22
C PHE A 191 0.79 17.86 -4.49
N ILE A 192 1.41 17.82 -5.67
CA ILE A 192 0.71 17.99 -6.95
C ILE A 192 -0.35 16.90 -7.14
N MET A 193 -0.01 15.64 -6.81
CA MET A 193 -0.98 14.54 -6.84
C MET A 193 -2.13 14.77 -5.86
N ALA A 194 -1.85 15.28 -4.65
CA ALA A 194 -2.88 15.61 -3.68
C ALA A 194 -3.81 16.74 -4.16
N LEU A 195 -3.30 17.74 -4.88
CA LEU A 195 -4.13 18.83 -5.42
C LEU A 195 -5.24 18.33 -6.37
N THR A 196 -5.09 17.16 -6.98
CA THR A 196 -6.15 16.57 -7.82
C THR A 196 -7.45 16.31 -7.04
N SER A 197 -7.37 16.15 -5.72
CA SER A 197 -8.54 15.97 -4.86
C SER A 197 -9.42 17.22 -4.77
N LEU A 198 -8.87 18.42 -5.04
CA LEU A 198 -9.65 19.67 -5.04
C LEU A 198 -10.59 19.77 -6.25
N GLY A 199 -10.22 19.14 -7.37
CA GLY A 199 -10.98 19.21 -8.62
C GLY A 199 -11.95 18.04 -8.80
N SER A 200 -11.55 16.83 -8.44
CA SER A 200 -12.39 15.63 -8.63
C SER A 200 -11.99 14.50 -7.67
N GLN A 201 -12.98 14.02 -6.91
CA GLN A 201 -12.81 12.83 -6.07
C GLN A 201 -12.48 11.59 -6.90
N VAL A 202 -13.00 11.49 -8.12
CA VAL A 202 -12.75 10.36 -9.03
C VAL A 202 -11.30 10.37 -9.52
N ALA A 203 -10.76 11.55 -9.82
CA ALA A 203 -9.34 11.69 -10.17
C ALA A 203 -8.45 11.26 -9.00
N PHE A 204 -8.77 11.69 -7.77
CA PHE A 204 -8.02 11.29 -6.58
C PHE A 204 -8.05 9.78 -6.34
N GLN A 205 -9.24 9.15 -6.41
CA GLN A 205 -9.38 7.69 -6.24
C GLN A 205 -8.66 6.90 -7.34
N ALA A 206 -8.68 7.40 -8.58
CA ALA A 206 -7.89 6.81 -9.67
C ALA A 206 -6.38 6.91 -9.39
N MET A 207 -5.89 8.05 -8.91
CA MET A 207 -4.47 8.21 -8.55
C MET A 207 -4.04 7.26 -7.43
N VAL A 208 -4.87 7.10 -6.39
CA VAL A 208 -4.62 6.15 -5.29
C VAL A 208 -4.59 4.71 -5.81
N SER A 209 -5.50 4.36 -6.71
CA SER A 209 -5.56 3.03 -7.34
C SER A 209 -4.32 2.76 -8.21
N ILE A 210 -3.90 3.74 -9.02
CA ILE A 210 -2.68 3.65 -9.84
C ILE A 210 -1.44 3.45 -8.97
N ALA A 211 -1.30 4.23 -7.89
CA ALA A 211 -0.18 4.11 -6.96
C ALA A 211 -0.13 2.71 -6.32
N THR A 212 -1.29 2.18 -5.93
CA THR A 212 -1.43 0.85 -5.32
C THR A 212 -1.06 -0.25 -6.31
N ILE A 213 -1.65 -0.24 -7.52
CA ILE A 213 -1.33 -1.22 -8.57
C ILE A 213 0.15 -1.16 -8.96
N GLY A 214 0.67 0.04 -9.18
CA GLY A 214 2.07 0.24 -9.58
C GLY A 214 3.05 -0.35 -8.57
N LEU A 215 2.78 -0.13 -7.27
CA LEU A 215 3.55 -0.71 -6.18
C LEU A 215 3.51 -2.24 -6.19
N TYR A 216 2.32 -2.84 -6.32
CA TYR A 216 2.17 -4.30 -6.33
C TYR A 216 2.82 -4.96 -7.55
N ILE A 217 2.70 -4.34 -8.72
CA ILE A 217 3.41 -4.78 -9.92
C ILE A 217 4.93 -4.75 -9.68
N ALA A 218 5.45 -3.68 -9.08
CA ALA A 218 6.86 -3.58 -8.74
C ALA A 218 7.31 -4.69 -7.76
N TYR A 219 6.45 -5.11 -6.82
CA TYR A 219 6.72 -6.27 -5.95
C TYR A 219 6.64 -7.62 -6.67
N ALA A 220 5.72 -7.77 -7.63
CA ALA A 220 5.54 -9.01 -8.38
C ALA A 220 6.66 -9.25 -9.40
N LEU A 221 7.23 -8.21 -10.01
CA LEU A 221 8.23 -8.33 -11.06
C LEU A 221 9.50 -9.11 -10.63
N PRO A 222 10.17 -8.80 -9.50
CA PRO A 222 11.30 -9.60 -9.02
C PRO A 222 10.92 -11.06 -8.73
N SER A 223 9.71 -11.27 -8.18
CA SER A 223 9.19 -12.62 -7.91
C SER A 223 8.98 -13.40 -9.21
N LEU A 224 8.39 -12.77 -10.23
CA LEU A 224 8.19 -13.33 -11.56
C LEU A 224 9.52 -13.71 -12.21
N PHE A 225 10.50 -12.81 -12.22
CA PHE A 225 11.81 -13.08 -12.79
C PHE A 225 12.57 -14.16 -12.04
N ARG A 226 12.42 -14.24 -10.71
CA ARG A 226 12.99 -15.33 -9.91
C ARG A 226 12.42 -16.70 -10.28
N VAL A 227 11.11 -16.81 -10.48
CA VAL A 227 10.47 -18.11 -10.81
C VAL A 227 10.57 -18.50 -12.28
N THR A 228 10.83 -17.55 -13.18
CA THR A 228 10.95 -17.77 -14.63
C THR A 228 12.41 -17.79 -15.09
N LEU A 229 13.02 -16.62 -15.28
CA LEU A 229 14.34 -16.42 -15.91
C LEU A 229 15.50 -16.86 -15.00
N ALA A 230 15.47 -16.45 -13.74
CA ALA A 230 16.59 -16.67 -12.81
C ALA A 230 16.45 -17.99 -12.02
N ARG A 231 15.47 -18.84 -12.33
CA ARG A 231 15.17 -20.05 -11.53
C ARG A 231 16.38 -20.96 -11.29
N LYS A 232 17.27 -21.08 -12.29
CA LYS A 232 18.48 -21.93 -12.23
C LYS A 232 19.74 -21.17 -11.79
N THR A 233 19.74 -19.84 -11.89
CA THR A 233 20.92 -18.99 -11.67
C THR A 233 20.88 -18.28 -10.31
N PHE A 234 19.71 -18.21 -9.67
CA PHE A 234 19.51 -17.53 -8.40
C PHE A 234 20.30 -18.21 -7.28
N LYS A 235 21.23 -17.46 -6.67
CA LYS A 235 21.96 -17.91 -5.49
C LYS A 235 21.16 -17.56 -4.24
N SER A 236 20.84 -18.57 -3.43
CA SER A 236 20.13 -18.36 -2.16
C SER A 236 21.03 -17.63 -1.16
N GLY A 237 20.48 -16.59 -0.53
CA GLY A 237 21.08 -15.95 0.63
C GLY A 237 20.87 -16.75 1.91
N PRO A 238 21.39 -16.27 3.05
CA PRO A 238 21.26 -16.94 4.35
C PRO A 238 19.81 -17.16 4.81
N PHE A 239 18.90 -16.30 4.36
CA PHE A 239 17.46 -16.53 4.44
C PHE A 239 16.94 -17.08 3.12
N HIS A 240 16.33 -18.28 3.16
CA HIS A 240 15.72 -18.88 1.98
C HIS A 240 14.47 -19.69 2.33
N LEU A 241 13.48 -19.65 1.43
CA LEU A 241 12.24 -20.43 1.53
C LEU A 241 12.40 -21.87 1.02
N GLY A 242 13.63 -22.28 0.67
CA GLY A 242 13.92 -23.60 0.13
C GLY A 242 13.07 -23.92 -1.12
N PRO A 243 12.53 -25.14 -1.27
CA PRO A 243 11.77 -25.55 -2.44
C PRO A 243 10.42 -24.80 -2.58
N TYR A 244 9.84 -24.33 -1.47
CA TYR A 244 8.58 -23.60 -1.48
C TYR A 244 8.68 -22.22 -2.11
N GLY A 245 9.89 -21.67 -2.27
CA GLY A 245 10.09 -20.35 -2.87
C GLY A 245 9.52 -20.21 -4.29
N VAL A 246 9.49 -21.29 -5.08
CA VAL A 246 8.90 -21.26 -6.43
C VAL A 246 7.38 -21.23 -6.36
N ILE A 247 6.77 -22.04 -5.48
CA ILE A 247 5.31 -22.09 -5.32
C ILE A 247 4.81 -20.75 -4.79
N ILE A 248 5.42 -20.24 -3.72
CA ILE A 248 5.07 -18.96 -3.12
C ILE A 248 5.26 -17.82 -4.13
N GLY A 249 6.31 -17.86 -4.96
CA GLY A 249 6.53 -16.88 -6.02
C GLY A 249 5.40 -16.87 -7.07
N TRP A 250 4.95 -18.03 -7.53
CA TRP A 250 3.81 -18.12 -8.46
C TRP A 250 2.50 -17.66 -7.83
N VAL A 251 2.24 -18.06 -6.58
CA VAL A 251 1.06 -17.60 -5.84
C VAL A 251 1.05 -16.08 -5.71
N ALA A 252 2.20 -15.46 -5.37
CA ALA A 252 2.33 -14.01 -5.27
C ALA A 252 2.06 -13.31 -6.62
N VAL A 253 2.64 -13.81 -7.71
CA VAL A 253 2.44 -13.24 -9.05
C VAL A 253 0.98 -13.35 -9.50
N LEU A 254 0.37 -14.53 -9.33
CA LEU A 254 -1.04 -14.75 -9.70
C LEU A 254 -1.97 -13.88 -8.85
N TRP A 255 -1.70 -13.77 -7.55
CA TRP A 255 -2.46 -12.90 -6.66
C TRP A 255 -2.39 -11.43 -7.09
N VAL A 256 -1.18 -10.91 -7.36
CA VAL A 256 -1.02 -9.54 -7.85
C VAL A 256 -1.73 -9.33 -9.18
N ALA A 257 -1.67 -10.31 -10.09
CA ALA A 257 -2.42 -10.24 -11.36
C ALA A 257 -3.93 -10.16 -11.13
N THR A 258 -4.48 -10.96 -10.21
CA THR A 258 -5.90 -10.89 -9.80
C THR A 258 -6.23 -9.51 -9.22
N ILE A 259 -5.40 -8.98 -8.32
CA ILE A 259 -5.61 -7.67 -7.71
C ILE A 259 -5.58 -6.55 -8.76
N CYS A 260 -4.68 -6.59 -9.74
CA CYS A 260 -4.64 -5.63 -10.84
C CYS A 260 -5.95 -5.60 -11.63
N VAL A 261 -6.54 -6.78 -11.89
CA VAL A 261 -7.86 -6.89 -12.52
C VAL A 261 -8.94 -6.32 -11.61
N LEU A 262 -8.97 -6.68 -10.33
CA LEU A 262 -9.99 -6.21 -9.40
C LEU A 262 -9.98 -4.69 -9.22
N PHE A 263 -8.80 -4.06 -9.13
CA PHE A 263 -8.68 -2.59 -9.11
C PHE A 263 -9.04 -1.92 -10.44
N SER A 264 -9.15 -2.69 -11.52
CA SER A 264 -9.59 -2.20 -12.84
C SER A 264 -11.11 -2.27 -13.02
N LEU A 265 -11.81 -3.01 -12.15
CA LEU A 265 -13.25 -3.22 -12.26
C LEU A 265 -14.05 -2.04 -11.66
N PRO A 266 -15.26 -1.76 -12.16
CA PRO A 266 -16.11 -0.69 -11.62
C PRO A 266 -16.62 -0.99 -10.21
N ILE A 267 -16.58 -0.01 -9.32
CA ILE A 267 -17.11 -0.13 -7.95
C ILE A 267 -18.55 0.38 -7.81
N GLU A 268 -19.13 0.90 -8.90
CA GLU A 268 -20.47 1.47 -8.95
C GLU A 268 -21.10 1.29 -10.33
N TYR A 269 -22.41 1.02 -10.36
CA TYR A 269 -23.23 0.95 -11.56
C TYR A 269 -24.45 1.89 -11.48
N PRO A 270 -24.93 2.44 -12.60
CA PRO A 270 -24.36 2.35 -13.95
C PRO A 270 -23.05 3.13 -14.09
N VAL A 271 -22.15 2.64 -14.96
CA VAL A 271 -20.88 3.31 -15.25
C VAL A 271 -21.15 4.51 -16.17
N THR A 272 -20.75 5.68 -15.72
CA THR A 272 -20.80 6.96 -16.44
C THR A 272 -19.38 7.50 -16.61
N ALA A 273 -19.19 8.50 -17.47
CA ALA A 273 -17.90 9.19 -17.58
C ALA A 273 -17.44 9.83 -16.25
N ALA A 274 -18.37 10.09 -15.34
CA ALA A 274 -18.08 10.69 -14.04
C ALA A 274 -17.54 9.68 -13.01
N ASN A 275 -17.88 8.39 -13.10
CA ASN A 275 -17.44 7.36 -12.14
C ASN A 275 -16.60 6.23 -12.77
N LEU A 276 -16.25 6.36 -14.06
CA LEU A 276 -15.40 5.40 -14.75
C LEU A 276 -14.04 5.31 -14.05
N ASN A 277 -13.61 4.08 -13.79
CA ASN A 277 -12.29 3.82 -13.25
C ASN A 277 -11.22 3.96 -14.36
N TYR A 278 -10.51 5.09 -14.37
CA TYR A 278 -9.46 5.41 -15.35
C TYR A 278 -8.10 4.72 -15.07
N THR A 279 -8.00 3.96 -13.98
CA THR A 279 -6.77 3.28 -13.57
C THR A 279 -6.16 2.38 -14.66
N PRO A 280 -6.92 1.55 -15.39
CA PRO A 280 -6.32 0.64 -16.39
C PRO A 280 -5.70 1.40 -17.56
N VAL A 281 -6.33 2.51 -17.97
CA VAL A 281 -5.84 3.37 -19.04
C VAL A 281 -4.55 4.05 -18.61
N ALA A 282 -4.51 4.57 -17.39
CA ALA A 282 -3.33 5.23 -16.86
C ALA A 282 -2.16 4.25 -16.66
N VAL A 283 -2.41 3.08 -16.06
CA VAL A 283 -1.40 2.02 -15.89
C VAL A 283 -0.88 1.55 -17.25
N GLY A 284 -1.76 1.25 -18.20
CA GLY A 284 -1.38 0.87 -19.56
C GLY A 284 -0.56 1.94 -20.27
N GLY A 285 -0.93 3.21 -20.11
CA GLY A 285 -0.19 4.36 -20.64
C GLY A 285 1.21 4.48 -20.04
N VAL A 286 1.36 4.34 -18.73
CA VAL A 286 2.67 4.36 -18.06
C VAL A 286 3.54 3.19 -18.51
N PHE A 287 3.00 1.98 -18.59
CA PHE A 287 3.72 0.82 -19.11
C PHE A 287 4.22 1.04 -20.53
N LEU A 288 3.36 1.58 -21.40
CA LEU A 288 3.71 1.90 -22.77
C LEU A 288 4.85 2.93 -22.80
N LEU A 289 4.77 4.02 -22.02
CA LEU A 289 5.83 5.02 -21.93
C LEU A 289 7.16 4.42 -21.44
N VAL A 290 7.13 3.55 -20.43
CA VAL A 290 8.34 2.88 -19.91
C VAL A 290 8.95 1.96 -20.96
N ILE A 291 8.13 1.17 -21.67
CA ILE A 291 8.61 0.27 -22.73
C ILE A 291 9.20 1.06 -23.89
N LEU A 292 8.52 2.12 -24.34
CA LEU A 292 9.05 2.97 -25.40
C LEU A 292 10.34 3.67 -24.96
N GLY A 293 10.38 4.21 -23.74
CA GLY A 293 11.59 4.82 -23.16
C GLY A 293 12.75 3.84 -23.08
N TRP A 294 12.48 2.58 -22.72
CA TRP A 294 13.48 1.51 -22.74
C TRP A 294 13.98 1.19 -24.15
N LEU A 295 13.07 0.99 -25.10
CA LEU A 295 13.38 0.63 -26.48
C LEU A 295 14.12 1.74 -27.23
N PHE A 296 13.76 3.00 -27.01
CA PHE A 296 14.37 4.12 -27.75
C PHE A 296 15.60 4.71 -27.08
N SER A 297 15.71 4.64 -25.75
CA SER A 297 16.79 5.30 -25.01
C SER A 297 17.51 4.35 -24.05
N ALA A 298 16.84 3.90 -23.00
CA ALA A 298 17.53 3.32 -21.84
C ALA A 298 18.35 2.06 -22.16
N ARG A 299 17.91 1.21 -23.11
CA ARG A 299 18.67 0.02 -23.51
C ARG A 299 20.05 0.30 -24.12
N LEU A 300 20.28 1.53 -24.59
CA LEU A 300 21.52 1.93 -25.26
C LEU A 300 22.60 2.38 -24.28
N TRP A 301 22.22 2.87 -23.09
CA TRP A 301 23.14 3.50 -22.15
C TRP A 301 23.06 2.95 -20.72
N PHE A 302 21.95 2.35 -20.29
CA PHE A 302 21.79 1.84 -18.94
C PHE A 302 22.51 0.50 -18.78
N ARG A 303 23.53 0.45 -17.91
CA ARG A 303 24.39 -0.72 -17.69
C ARG A 303 24.03 -1.55 -16.45
N GLY A 304 22.94 -1.20 -15.77
CA GLY A 304 22.51 -1.85 -14.53
C GLY A 304 23.10 -1.18 -13.27
N PRO A 305 22.71 -1.68 -12.07
CA PRO A 305 23.11 -1.10 -10.80
C PRO A 305 24.62 -1.23 -10.56
N VAL A 306 25.24 -0.17 -10.04
CA VAL A 306 26.67 -0.16 -9.73
C VAL A 306 26.91 -0.97 -8.44
N SER A 307 27.83 -1.95 -8.48
CA SER A 307 28.18 -2.74 -7.29
C SER A 307 29.01 -1.91 -6.31
N ASN A 308 28.51 -1.73 -5.10
CA ASN A 308 29.25 -1.09 -3.99
C ASN A 308 30.11 -2.08 -3.19
N THR A 309 30.11 -3.36 -3.56
CA THR A 309 30.92 -4.38 -2.89
C THR A 309 32.02 -4.87 -3.82
N GLU A 310 33.27 -4.71 -3.40
CA GLU A 310 34.38 -5.48 -3.97
C GLU A 310 34.12 -6.95 -3.62
N VAL A 311 33.65 -7.73 -4.59
CA VAL A 311 33.67 -9.18 -4.47
C VAL A 311 35.13 -9.60 -4.51
N LYS A 312 35.80 -9.63 -3.36
CA LYS A 312 37.11 -10.27 -3.25
C LYS A 312 36.93 -11.71 -3.74
N PRO A 313 37.61 -12.14 -4.81
CA PRO A 313 37.57 -13.53 -5.19
C PRO A 313 38.10 -14.34 -4.01
N PHE A 314 37.34 -15.34 -3.56
CA PHE A 314 37.85 -16.34 -2.64
C PHE A 314 38.99 -17.06 -3.36
N THR A 315 40.22 -16.61 -3.15
CA THR A 315 41.41 -17.39 -3.41
C THR A 315 41.46 -18.48 -2.35
N LEU A 316 41.15 -19.71 -2.75
CA LEU A 316 41.58 -20.92 -2.05
C LEU A 316 43.10 -21.05 -2.12
#